data_AF-A0A7L1WPI7-F1
#
_entry.id   AF-A0A7L1WPI7-F1
#
_cell.length_a   1.000
_cell.length_b   1.000
_cell.length_c   1.000
_cell.angle_alpha   90.00
_cell.angle_beta   90.00
_cell.angle_gamma   90.00
#
_symmetry.space_group_name_H-M   'P 1'
#
loop_
_entity.id
_entity.type
_entity.pdbx_description
1 polymer ?
#
loop_
_entity_poly.entity_id
_entity_poly.type
_entity_poly.pdbx_seq_one_letter_code
_entity_poly.pdbx_strand_id
1 'polypeptide(L)'
;MAYPGQPAPGGFYQGGYGGAPGGPAFPGQAQDPLYGYFAAVGGQDGQIDADELQRCLTQSGIAGAYKPFNLETCRLMISMLDRDMSGTLGFNEFKELWAVVNGWKQHFVSFDSDGSGTVDRQELEKALMTMGFRLSPQAVTAITKRYSTQGKIAFDDYIACCVKLRALTECFRRRDATQQGFVNFHYDDFIQCVMSI
;
A
#
# COMPACT_ATOMS: atom_id res chain seq x y z
N MET A 1 78.83 4.95 7.01
CA MET A 1 78.20 3.84 7.77
C MET A 1 76.69 3.94 7.56
N ALA A 2 76.07 2.81 7.19
CA ALA A 2 74.62 2.51 7.07
C ALA A 2 73.71 3.36 6.14
N TYR A 3 73.29 2.76 5.03
CA TYR A 3 71.94 2.89 4.40
C TYR A 3 71.02 1.78 4.99
N PRO A 4 69.68 1.64 4.73
CA PRO A 4 68.84 2.22 3.66
C PRO A 4 67.37 2.62 4.06
N GLY A 5 66.61 3.17 3.10
CA GLY A 5 65.14 3.30 3.18
C GLY A 5 64.50 4.11 2.04
N GLN A 6 64.34 3.49 0.85
CA GLN A 6 63.45 3.89 -0.25
C GLN A 6 61.98 3.38 0.02
N PRO A 7 60.93 3.61 -0.82
CA PRO A 7 60.54 4.75 -1.69
C PRO A 7 59.00 5.05 -1.74
N ALA A 8 58.62 6.26 -2.21
CA ALA A 8 57.44 6.64 -3.06
C ALA A 8 55.97 6.24 -2.63
N PRO A 9 54.89 6.52 -3.40
CA PRO A 9 54.42 7.71 -4.15
C PRO A 9 52.91 8.07 -3.91
N GLY A 10 52.44 9.19 -4.49
CA GLY A 10 51.13 9.23 -5.18
C GLY A 10 49.89 9.63 -4.38
N GLY A 11 49.54 10.92 -4.40
CA GLY A 11 48.23 11.42 -4.00
C GLY A 11 47.38 11.81 -5.22
N PHE A 12 46.48 10.92 -5.64
CA PHE A 12 45.27 11.25 -6.39
C PHE A 12 44.09 10.76 -5.54
N TYR A 13 43.11 11.62 -5.25
CA TYR A 13 41.72 11.44 -5.67
C TYR A 13 40.82 12.57 -5.13
N GLN A 14 39.78 12.78 -5.92
CA GLN A 14 38.88 13.91 -6.06
C GLN A 14 37.51 13.57 -5.47
N GLY A 15 36.79 14.59 -4.98
CA GLY A 15 35.32 14.62 -5.01
C GLY A 15 34.59 14.08 -3.77
N GLY A 16 34.27 14.97 -2.82
CA GLY A 16 33.26 14.73 -1.79
C GLY A 16 32.07 15.66 -1.99
N TYR A 17 30.95 15.13 -2.49
CA TYR A 17 29.66 15.82 -2.46
C TYR A 17 29.15 15.86 -1.02
N GLY A 18 28.82 17.07 -0.55
CA GLY A 18 28.29 17.32 0.79
C GLY A 18 26.87 16.77 0.96
N GLY A 19 26.69 15.89 1.95
CA GLY A 19 25.38 15.48 2.47
C GLY A 19 24.91 16.43 3.57
N ALA A 20 23.64 16.86 3.48
CA ALA A 20 22.96 17.63 4.51
C ALA A 20 22.70 16.79 5.78
N PRO A 21 22.69 17.38 6.99
CA PRO A 21 22.52 16.64 8.24
C PRO A 21 21.06 16.66 8.74
N GLY A 22 20.60 15.53 9.26
CA GLY A 22 19.55 15.54 10.30
C GLY A 22 18.27 14.77 9.99
N GLY A 23 18.32 13.45 10.13
CA GLY A 23 17.17 12.56 10.34
C GLY A 23 17.70 11.16 10.66
N PRO A 24 17.07 10.37 11.55
CA PRO A 24 17.59 9.04 11.91
C PRO A 24 17.41 8.08 10.73
N ALA A 25 18.38 8.09 9.81
CA ALA A 25 18.45 7.13 8.72
C ALA A 25 19.01 5.81 9.27
N PHE A 26 18.14 4.81 9.41
CA PHE A 26 18.59 3.44 9.62
C PHE A 26 19.40 3.00 8.39
N PRO A 27 20.71 2.67 8.52
CA PRO A 27 21.60 2.51 7.37
C PRO A 27 21.21 1.39 6.38
N GLY A 28 20.30 0.49 6.78
CA GLY A 28 19.81 -0.62 5.96
C GLY A 28 18.60 -0.30 5.08
N GLN A 29 17.88 0.81 5.32
CA GLN A 29 16.68 1.16 4.54
C GLN A 29 17.01 1.80 3.18
N ALA A 30 18.13 2.54 3.10
CA ALA A 30 18.55 3.26 1.90
C ALA A 30 18.99 2.37 0.72
N GLN A 31 19.15 1.05 0.94
CA GLN A 31 19.52 0.10 -0.11
C GLN A 31 18.30 -0.50 -0.84
N ASP A 32 17.09 -0.27 -0.33
CA ASP A 32 15.87 -0.79 -0.94
C ASP A 32 15.47 0.08 -2.15
N PRO A 33 15.21 -0.49 -3.33
CA PRO A 33 14.78 0.28 -4.50
C PRO A 33 13.48 1.05 -4.26
N LEU A 34 12.64 0.63 -3.30
CA LEU A 34 11.44 1.35 -2.89
C LEU A 34 11.73 2.57 -2.03
N TYR A 35 12.90 2.64 -1.39
CA TYR A 35 13.30 3.81 -0.61
C TYR A 35 13.50 5.03 -1.49
N GLY A 36 13.94 4.86 -2.74
CA GLY A 36 14.05 5.95 -3.71
C GLY A 36 12.70 6.59 -4.03
N TYR A 37 11.66 5.76 -4.23
CA TYR A 37 10.30 6.26 -4.43
C TYR A 37 9.74 6.89 -3.16
N PHE A 38 9.93 6.24 -2.01
CA PHE A 38 9.52 6.75 -0.70
C PHE A 38 10.14 8.11 -0.38
N ALA A 39 11.46 8.26 -0.53
CA ALA A 39 12.16 9.50 -0.24
C ALA A 39 11.84 10.62 -1.25
N ALA A 40 11.43 10.27 -2.47
CA ALA A 40 10.99 11.24 -3.47
C ALA A 40 9.61 11.84 -3.15
N VAL A 41 8.78 11.14 -2.36
CA VAL A 41 7.41 11.57 -2.05
C VAL A 41 7.19 11.94 -0.60
N GLY A 42 7.87 11.31 0.36
CA GLY A 42 7.61 11.43 1.80
C GLY A 42 8.24 12.63 2.51
N GLY A 43 8.22 13.78 1.85
CA GLY A 43 8.55 15.07 2.46
C GLY A 43 9.89 15.18 3.21
N GLN A 44 9.99 16.19 4.08
CA GLN A 44 11.11 16.37 5.03
C GLN A 44 10.87 15.68 6.37
N ASP A 45 9.63 15.26 6.62
CA ASP A 45 9.16 14.58 7.83
C ASP A 45 9.37 13.06 7.77
N GLY A 46 9.66 12.50 6.58
CA GLY A 46 9.94 11.08 6.42
C GLY A 46 8.70 10.22 6.60
N GLN A 47 7.53 10.78 6.30
CA GLN A 47 6.19 10.20 6.38
C GLN A 47 5.52 10.40 5.02
N ILE A 48 4.57 9.53 4.65
CA ILE A 48 3.79 9.69 3.41
C ILE A 48 2.34 9.95 3.75
N ASP A 49 1.81 11.09 3.33
CA ASP A 49 0.38 11.39 3.39
C ASP A 49 -0.40 10.84 2.16
N ALA A 50 -1.73 11.02 2.16
CA ALA A 50 -2.59 10.51 1.08
C ALA A 50 -2.30 11.14 -0.29
N ASP A 51 -1.95 12.42 -0.32
CA ASP A 51 -1.64 13.16 -1.55
C ASP A 51 -0.27 12.72 -2.11
N GLU A 52 0.72 12.53 -1.23
CA GLU A 52 2.04 12.01 -1.55
C GLU A 52 1.96 10.55 -2.03
N LEU A 53 1.14 9.73 -1.37
CA LEU A 53 0.88 8.36 -1.79
C LEU A 53 0.24 8.33 -3.19
N GLN A 54 -0.74 9.19 -3.46
CA GLN A 54 -1.38 9.26 -4.77
C GLN A 54 -0.36 9.59 -5.87
N ARG A 55 0.51 10.57 -5.63
CA ARG A 55 1.60 10.94 -6.55
C ARG A 55 2.57 9.78 -6.74
N CYS A 56 2.94 9.09 -5.67
CA CYS A 56 3.84 7.93 -5.71
C CYS A 56 3.27 6.79 -6.57
N LEU A 57 2.01 6.40 -6.32
CA LEU A 57 1.35 5.33 -7.07
C LEU A 57 1.19 5.70 -8.55
N THR A 58 0.99 6.99 -8.83
CA THR A 58 0.91 7.50 -10.21
C THR A 58 2.28 7.47 -10.90
N GLN A 59 3.32 8.03 -10.27
CA GLN A 59 4.68 8.11 -10.83
C GLN A 59 5.31 6.74 -11.03
N SER A 60 5.06 5.82 -10.10
CA SER A 60 5.57 4.45 -10.19
C SER A 60 4.90 3.61 -11.28
N GLY A 61 3.82 4.11 -11.90
CA GLY A 61 3.11 3.40 -12.95
C GLY A 61 2.43 2.11 -12.45
N ILE A 62 2.13 2.00 -11.15
CA ILE A 62 1.45 0.82 -10.63
C ILE A 62 0.03 0.71 -11.17
N ALA A 63 -0.64 1.85 -11.42
CA ALA A 63 -1.88 1.88 -12.21
C ALA A 63 -1.66 1.53 -13.69
N GLY A 64 -0.46 1.68 -14.23
CA GLY A 64 -0.15 1.34 -15.63
C GLY A 64 -1.00 2.17 -16.60
N ALA A 65 -1.74 1.49 -17.47
CA ALA A 65 -2.70 2.11 -18.39
C ALA A 65 -4.06 2.44 -17.74
N TYR A 66 -4.28 2.02 -16.50
CA TYR A 66 -5.51 2.26 -15.77
C TYR A 66 -5.56 3.69 -15.24
N LYS A 67 -6.79 4.16 -14.93
CA LYS A 67 -7.02 5.47 -14.35
C LYS A 67 -6.18 5.67 -13.08
N PRO A 68 -5.64 6.89 -12.83
CA PRO A 68 -4.96 7.20 -11.58
C PRO A 68 -5.85 6.93 -10.37
N PHE A 69 -5.23 6.51 -9.26
CA PHE A 69 -5.91 6.33 -7.99
C PHE A 69 -6.56 7.65 -7.54
N ASN A 70 -7.79 7.55 -7.05
CA ASN A 70 -8.42 8.68 -6.38
C ASN A 70 -7.90 8.83 -4.94
N LEU A 71 -7.98 10.06 -4.39
CA LEU A 71 -7.43 10.38 -3.08
C LEU A 71 -8.09 9.56 -1.94
N GLU A 72 -9.37 9.25 -2.09
CA GLU A 72 -10.10 8.44 -1.10
C GLU A 72 -9.54 7.02 -1.00
N THR A 73 -9.15 6.44 -2.14
CA THR A 73 -8.49 5.12 -2.19
C THR A 73 -7.14 5.17 -1.51
N CYS A 74 -6.38 6.26 -1.70
CA CYS A 74 -5.10 6.47 -1.01
C CYS A 74 -5.30 6.59 0.51
N ARG A 75 -6.33 7.31 0.98
CA ARG A 75 -6.66 7.37 2.41
C ARG A 75 -7.01 6.01 2.98
N LEU A 76 -7.86 5.23 2.28
CA LEU A 76 -8.20 3.86 2.68
C LEU A 76 -6.95 2.97 2.78
N MET A 77 -6.01 3.10 1.85
CA MET A 77 -4.75 2.35 1.85
C MET A 77 -3.89 2.70 3.07
N ILE A 78 -3.82 3.98 3.43
CA ILE A 78 -3.10 4.46 4.62
C ILE A 78 -3.77 3.88 5.86
N SER A 79 -5.08 4.10 6.05
CA SER A 79 -5.82 3.60 7.22
C SER A 79 -5.72 2.09 7.44
N MET A 80 -5.47 1.30 6.37
CA MET A 80 -5.29 -0.14 6.48
C MET A 80 -3.96 -0.54 7.14
N LEU A 81 -2.91 0.26 6.97
CA LEU A 81 -1.54 -0.08 7.39
C LEU A 81 -0.96 0.88 8.41
N ASP A 82 -1.61 2.01 8.64
CA ASP A 82 -1.34 2.96 9.71
C ASP A 82 -1.63 2.30 11.07
N ARG A 83 -0.60 1.68 11.64
CA ARG A 83 -0.72 0.95 12.91
C ARG A 83 -0.63 1.89 14.11
N ASP A 84 0.00 3.05 13.94
CA ASP A 84 0.20 4.04 14.98
C ASP A 84 -0.88 5.15 14.99
N MET A 85 -1.84 5.09 14.06
CA MET A 85 -2.91 6.07 13.86
C MET A 85 -2.36 7.47 13.62
N SER A 86 -1.20 7.56 12.97
CA SER A 86 -0.57 8.84 12.62
C SER A 86 -1.30 9.56 11.48
N GLY A 87 -2.11 8.84 10.69
CA GLY A 87 -2.73 9.33 9.47
C GLY A 87 -1.76 9.38 8.28
N THR A 88 -0.55 8.86 8.45
CA THR A 88 0.54 8.86 7.47
C THR A 88 1.22 7.48 7.44
N LEU A 89 2.10 7.24 6.46
CA LEU A 89 2.86 5.98 6.37
C LEU A 89 4.35 6.20 6.56
N GLY A 90 4.93 5.47 7.50
CA GLY A 90 6.38 5.29 7.57
C GLY A 90 6.89 4.33 6.48
N PHE A 91 8.22 4.27 6.30
CA PHE A 91 8.83 3.46 5.23
C PHE A 91 8.48 1.96 5.30
N ASN A 92 8.41 1.39 6.50
CA ASN A 92 8.07 -0.03 6.67
C ASN A 92 6.62 -0.32 6.27
N GLU A 93 5.69 0.57 6.63
CA GLU A 93 4.27 0.46 6.29
C GLU A 93 4.07 0.69 4.79
N PHE A 94 4.79 1.65 4.20
CA PHE A 94 4.82 1.85 2.75
C PHE A 94 5.31 0.60 1.99
N LYS A 95 6.37 -0.06 2.47
CA LYS A 95 6.84 -1.32 1.86
C LYS A 95 5.79 -2.43 1.91
N GLU A 96 5.11 -2.58 3.04
CA GLU A 96 4.00 -3.52 3.17
C GLU A 96 2.86 -3.16 2.20
N LEU A 97 2.48 -1.87 2.13
CA LEU A 97 1.45 -1.39 1.22
C LEU A 97 1.80 -1.72 -0.23
N TRP A 98 3.04 -1.43 -0.62
CA TRP A 98 3.54 -1.65 -1.97
C TRP A 98 3.44 -3.13 -2.38
N ALA A 99 3.83 -4.05 -1.49
CA ALA A 99 3.72 -5.49 -1.74
C ALA A 99 2.25 -5.92 -1.90
N VAL A 100 1.36 -5.41 -1.05
CA VAL A 100 -0.07 -5.74 -1.07
C VAL A 100 -0.74 -5.23 -2.34
N VAL A 101 -0.51 -3.97 -2.72
CA VAL A 101 -1.10 -3.37 -3.92
C VAL A 101 -0.60 -4.09 -5.18
N ASN A 102 0.67 -4.49 -5.23
CA ASN A 102 1.17 -5.30 -6.36
C ASN A 102 0.51 -6.68 -6.43
N GLY A 103 0.31 -7.33 -5.28
CA GLY A 103 -0.43 -8.60 -5.22
C GLY A 103 -1.85 -8.46 -5.77
N TRP A 104 -2.58 -7.42 -5.35
CA TRP A 104 -3.92 -7.16 -5.88
C TRP A 104 -3.92 -6.72 -7.35
N LYS A 105 -2.90 -6.02 -7.82
CA LYS A 105 -2.74 -5.71 -9.25
C LYS A 105 -2.61 -6.96 -10.08
N GLN A 106 -1.70 -7.88 -9.71
CA GLN A 106 -1.55 -9.15 -10.43
C GLN A 106 -2.84 -9.95 -10.41
N HIS A 107 -3.54 -9.93 -9.28
CA HIS A 107 -4.83 -10.56 -9.15
C HIS A 107 -5.86 -9.93 -10.10
N PHE A 108 -6.03 -8.61 -10.08
CA PHE A 108 -6.92 -7.88 -10.99
C PHE A 108 -6.66 -8.23 -12.46
N VAL A 109 -5.39 -8.19 -12.90
CA VAL A 109 -4.98 -8.53 -14.27
C VAL A 109 -5.32 -9.99 -14.62
N SER A 110 -5.28 -10.90 -13.65
CA SER A 110 -5.67 -12.31 -13.88
C SER A 110 -7.18 -12.51 -14.06
N PHE A 111 -8.00 -11.57 -13.60
CA PHE A 111 -9.45 -11.61 -13.75
C PHE A 111 -9.95 -10.76 -14.92
N ASP A 112 -9.31 -9.62 -15.19
CA ASP A 112 -9.50 -8.75 -16.37
C ASP A 112 -9.01 -9.44 -17.66
N SER A 113 -9.64 -10.57 -17.99
CA SER A 113 -9.21 -11.49 -19.06
C SER A 113 -9.40 -10.88 -20.45
N ASP A 114 -10.33 -9.93 -20.56
CA ASP A 114 -10.60 -9.18 -21.78
C ASP A 114 -9.74 -7.91 -21.92
N GLY A 115 -8.92 -7.59 -20.90
CA GLY A 115 -8.08 -6.39 -20.86
C GLY A 115 -8.89 -5.10 -20.91
N SER A 116 -10.16 -5.13 -20.50
CA SER A 116 -11.04 -3.96 -20.49
C SER A 116 -10.63 -2.91 -19.46
N GLY A 117 -9.81 -3.30 -18.48
CA GLY A 117 -9.46 -2.48 -17.32
C GLY A 117 -10.60 -2.32 -16.35
N THR A 118 -11.57 -3.23 -16.41
CA THR A 118 -12.71 -3.29 -15.51
C THR A 118 -13.02 -4.73 -15.14
N VAL A 119 -13.57 -4.91 -13.94
CA VAL A 119 -14.01 -6.20 -13.43
C VAL A 119 -15.53 -6.18 -13.28
N ASP A 120 -16.20 -7.21 -13.80
CA ASP A 120 -17.63 -7.39 -13.62
C ASP A 120 -17.97 -8.08 -12.29
N ARG A 121 -19.27 -8.29 -12.03
CA ARG A 121 -19.71 -8.95 -10.79
C ARG A 121 -19.20 -10.39 -10.64
N GLN A 122 -19.21 -11.17 -11.72
CA GLN A 122 -18.81 -12.59 -11.67
C GLN A 122 -17.30 -12.71 -11.45
N GLU A 123 -16.53 -11.86 -12.12
CA GLU A 123 -15.10 -11.75 -11.95
C GLU A 123 -14.74 -11.27 -10.53
N LEU A 124 -15.46 -10.27 -10.00
CA LEU A 124 -15.29 -9.82 -8.62
C LEU A 124 -15.57 -10.95 -7.62
N GLU A 125 -16.66 -11.70 -7.79
CA GLU A 125 -17.01 -12.81 -6.90
C GLU A 125 -15.91 -13.87 -6.88
N LYS A 126 -15.44 -14.29 -8.06
CA LYS A 126 -14.36 -15.26 -8.20
C LYS A 126 -13.06 -14.72 -7.58
N ALA A 127 -12.77 -13.44 -7.79
CA ALA A 127 -11.59 -12.81 -7.23
C ALA A 127 -11.62 -12.77 -5.69
N LEU A 128 -12.74 -12.36 -5.09
CA LEU A 128 -12.88 -12.33 -3.63
C LEU A 128 -12.74 -13.74 -3.04
N MET A 129 -13.28 -14.76 -3.70
CA MET A 129 -13.10 -16.15 -3.28
C MET A 129 -11.64 -16.61 -3.35
N THR A 130 -10.90 -16.26 -4.41
CA THR A 130 -9.48 -16.61 -4.55
C THR A 130 -8.60 -15.90 -3.52
N MET A 131 -8.97 -14.69 -3.11
CA MET A 131 -8.32 -13.99 -1.98
C MET A 131 -8.67 -14.58 -0.60
N GLY A 132 -9.57 -15.57 -0.54
CA GLY A 132 -9.98 -16.24 0.70
C GLY A 132 -11.18 -15.61 1.39
N PHE A 133 -11.85 -14.62 0.79
CA PHE A 133 -13.08 -14.06 1.33
C PHE A 133 -14.27 -15.00 1.07
N ARG A 134 -15.01 -15.30 2.15
CA ARG A 134 -16.24 -16.12 2.09
C ARG A 134 -17.45 -15.21 2.31
N LEU A 135 -17.92 -14.59 1.24
CA LEU A 135 -19.03 -13.65 1.27
C LEU A 135 -20.30 -14.28 0.71
N SER A 136 -21.45 -13.89 1.25
CA SER A 136 -22.75 -14.31 0.70
C SER A 136 -23.02 -13.61 -0.65
N PRO A 137 -23.84 -14.18 -1.55
CA PRO A 137 -24.18 -13.54 -2.82
C PRO A 137 -24.82 -12.15 -2.65
N GLN A 138 -25.53 -11.94 -1.54
CA GLN A 138 -26.14 -10.66 -1.18
C GLN A 138 -25.07 -9.62 -0.83
N ALA A 139 -24.05 -10.00 -0.04
CA ALA A 139 -22.92 -9.13 0.28
C ALA A 139 -22.12 -8.75 -0.97
N VAL A 140 -21.83 -9.72 -1.84
CA VAL A 140 -21.15 -9.46 -3.13
C VAL A 140 -21.96 -8.50 -4.00
N THR A 141 -23.29 -8.66 -4.04
CA THR A 141 -24.18 -7.73 -4.77
C THR A 141 -24.11 -6.30 -4.21
N ALA A 142 -24.12 -6.15 -2.88
CA ALA A 142 -24.01 -4.84 -2.23
C ALA A 142 -22.66 -4.18 -2.54
N ILE A 143 -21.56 -4.95 -2.46
CA ILE A 143 -20.21 -4.49 -2.79
C ILE A 143 -20.13 -4.06 -4.25
N THR A 144 -20.62 -4.90 -5.17
CA THR A 144 -20.62 -4.60 -6.60
C THR A 144 -21.38 -3.30 -6.88
N LYS A 145 -22.57 -3.11 -6.29
CA LYS A 145 -23.33 -1.86 -6.45
C LYS A 145 -22.64 -0.63 -5.87
N ARG A 146 -21.82 -0.79 -4.83
CA ARG A 146 -21.12 0.31 -4.17
C ARG A 146 -19.90 0.81 -4.94
N TYR A 147 -19.23 -0.09 -5.67
CA TYR A 147 -17.96 0.20 -6.37
C TYR A 147 -18.07 0.14 -7.90
N SER A 148 -19.18 -0.34 -8.46
CA SER A 148 -19.35 -0.36 -9.92
C SER A 148 -19.97 0.93 -10.44
N THR A 149 -19.48 1.34 -11.60
CA THR A 149 -20.14 2.32 -12.46
C THR A 149 -20.66 1.56 -13.68
N GLN A 150 -21.99 1.57 -13.90
CA GLN A 150 -22.63 0.81 -14.99
C GLN A 150 -22.34 -0.71 -14.95
N GLY A 151 -22.17 -1.29 -13.76
CA GLY A 151 -21.90 -2.72 -13.59
C GLY A 151 -20.44 -3.14 -13.82
N LYS A 152 -19.55 -2.17 -14.07
CA LYS A 152 -18.11 -2.37 -14.22
C LYS A 152 -17.34 -1.69 -13.09
N ILE A 153 -16.39 -2.40 -12.51
CA ILE A 153 -15.55 -1.91 -11.40
C ILE A 153 -14.17 -1.59 -11.97
N ALA A 154 -13.77 -0.32 -11.89
CA ALA A 154 -12.45 0.10 -12.34
C ALA A 154 -11.35 -0.40 -11.39
N PHE A 155 -10.10 -0.37 -11.85
CA PHE A 155 -8.96 -0.82 -11.05
C PHE A 155 -8.85 -0.08 -9.69
N ASP A 156 -9.03 1.24 -9.66
CA ASP A 156 -9.00 2.03 -8.42
C ASP A 156 -10.10 1.59 -7.45
N ASP A 157 -11.33 1.45 -7.94
CA ASP A 157 -12.48 0.98 -7.15
C ASP A 157 -12.32 -0.47 -6.65
N TYR A 158 -11.72 -1.34 -7.46
CA TYR A 158 -11.40 -2.71 -7.06
C TYR A 158 -10.40 -2.73 -5.89
N ILE A 159 -9.33 -1.94 -5.98
CA ILE A 159 -8.34 -1.85 -4.92
C ILE A 159 -8.96 -1.25 -3.66
N ALA A 160 -9.75 -0.17 -3.76
CA ALA A 160 -10.47 0.40 -2.63
C ALA A 160 -11.37 -0.64 -1.93
N CYS A 161 -12.08 -1.45 -2.73
CA CYS A 161 -12.90 -2.55 -2.23
C CYS A 161 -12.07 -3.59 -1.47
N CYS A 162 -10.96 -4.07 -2.05
CA CYS A 162 -10.09 -5.06 -1.43
C CYS A 162 -9.45 -4.54 -0.12
N VAL A 163 -8.99 -3.29 -0.11
CA VAL A 163 -8.46 -2.61 1.07
C VAL A 163 -9.50 -2.59 2.19
N LYS A 164 -10.70 -2.07 1.89
CA LYS A 164 -11.77 -1.93 2.89
C LYS A 164 -12.23 -3.29 3.42
N LEU A 165 -12.37 -4.30 2.55
CA LEU A 165 -12.71 -5.66 2.96
C LEU A 165 -11.65 -6.27 3.86
N ARG A 166 -10.36 -6.10 3.53
CA ARG A 166 -9.27 -6.61 4.35
C ARG A 166 -9.25 -5.95 5.73
N ALA A 167 -9.33 -4.62 5.78
CA ALA A 167 -9.34 -3.86 7.03
C ALA A 167 -10.51 -4.29 7.95
N LEU A 168 -11.74 -4.34 7.40
CA LEU A 168 -12.92 -4.78 8.15
C LEU A 168 -12.80 -6.24 8.61
N THR A 169 -12.25 -7.12 7.78
CA THR A 169 -12.03 -8.53 8.13
C THR A 169 -11.01 -8.66 9.25
N GLU A 170 -9.94 -7.88 9.23
CA GLU A 170 -8.95 -7.88 10.30
C GLU A 170 -9.53 -7.35 11.61
N CYS A 171 -10.27 -6.23 11.57
CA CYS A 171 -10.96 -5.71 12.75
C CYS A 171 -11.98 -6.70 13.33
N PHE A 172 -12.69 -7.45 12.48
CA PHE A 172 -13.58 -8.52 12.90
C PHE A 172 -12.80 -9.66 13.54
N ARG A 173 -11.75 -10.18 12.89
CA ARG A 173 -10.95 -11.31 13.38
C ARG A 173 -10.21 -11.01 14.68
N ARG A 174 -9.75 -9.76 14.89
CA ARG A 174 -9.16 -9.33 16.17
C ARG A 174 -10.14 -9.43 17.34
N ARG A 175 -11.45 -9.27 17.07
CA ARG A 175 -12.53 -9.39 18.07
C ARG A 175 -13.11 -10.80 18.16
N ASP A 176 -13.06 -11.58 17.08
CA ASP A 176 -13.49 -12.98 17.03
C ASP A 176 -12.41 -13.94 17.57
N ALA A 177 -12.05 -13.78 18.85
CA ALA A 177 -11.00 -14.57 19.48
C ALA A 177 -11.30 -16.09 19.51
N THR A 178 -12.57 -16.47 19.50
CA THR A 178 -13.02 -17.88 19.50
C THR A 178 -13.27 -18.45 18.11
N GLN A 179 -13.08 -17.65 17.05
CA GLN A 179 -13.28 -18.05 15.64
C GLN A 179 -14.68 -18.64 15.37
N GLN A 180 -15.69 -18.11 16.05
CA GLN A 180 -17.07 -18.58 15.98
C GLN A 180 -17.84 -17.95 14.82
N GLY A 181 -17.27 -16.95 14.14
CA GLY A 181 -17.90 -16.26 13.02
C GLY A 181 -18.94 -15.22 13.40
N PHE A 182 -19.02 -14.86 14.69
CA PHE A 182 -19.82 -13.74 15.18
C PHE A 182 -19.11 -13.00 16.32
N VAL A 183 -19.30 -11.69 16.37
CA VAL A 183 -18.71 -10.79 17.38
C VAL A 183 -19.78 -9.88 17.96
N ASN A 184 -19.66 -9.53 19.23
CA ASN A 184 -20.49 -8.52 19.87
C ASN A 184 -19.77 -7.18 19.81
N PHE A 185 -20.43 -6.16 19.27
CA PHE A 185 -19.94 -4.79 19.27
C PHE A 185 -20.74 -3.93 20.23
N HIS A 186 -20.05 -3.13 21.03
CA HIS A 186 -20.64 -1.90 21.56
C HIS A 186 -20.80 -0.88 20.43
N TYR A 187 -21.84 -0.07 20.48
CA TYR A 187 -22.15 0.88 19.39
C TYR A 187 -20.96 1.80 19.07
N ASP A 188 -20.34 2.40 20.08
CA ASP A 188 -19.20 3.31 19.88
C ASP A 188 -17.99 2.60 19.28
N ASP A 189 -17.71 1.36 19.71
CA ASP A 189 -16.62 0.54 19.17
C ASP A 189 -16.90 0.14 17.71
N PHE A 190 -18.16 -0.15 17.36
CA PHE A 190 -18.56 -0.39 15.98
C PHE A 190 -18.34 0.85 15.11
N ILE A 191 -18.80 2.02 15.56
CA ILE A 191 -18.63 3.28 14.83
C ILE A 191 -17.15 3.60 14.65
N GLN A 192 -16.34 3.52 15.71
CA GLN A 192 -14.90 3.76 15.64
C GLN A 192 -14.22 2.80 14.65
N CYS A 193 -14.54 1.51 14.73
CA CYS A 193 -14.00 0.46 13.87
C CYS A 193 -14.32 0.67 12.38
N VAL A 194 -15.56 1.08 12.06
CA VAL A 194 -15.99 1.26 10.66
C VAL A 194 -15.57 2.60 10.09
N MET A 195 -15.55 3.67 10.91
CA MET A 195 -15.23 5.03 10.47
C MET A 195 -13.74 5.32 10.43
N SER A 196 -12.91 4.54 11.12
CA SER A 196 -11.44 4.61 11.01
C SER A 196 -10.92 4.01 9.70
N ILE A 197 -11.80 3.39 8.89
CA ILE A 197 -11.48 2.77 7.59
C ILE A 197 -12.09 3.59 6.47
#